data_AF-D9IQS6-F1
#
_entry.id   AF-D9IQS6-F1
#
_cell.length_a   1.000
_cell.length_b   1.000
_cell.length_c   1.000
_cell.angle_alpha   90.00
_cell.angle_beta   90.00
_cell.angle_gamma   90.00
#
_symmetry.space_group_name_H-M   'P 1'
#
loop_
_entity.id
_entity.type
_entity.pdbx_description
1 polymer ?
#
loop_
_entity_poly.entity_id
_entity_poly.type
_entity_poly.pdbx_seq_one_letter_code
_entity_poly.pdbx_strand_id
1 'polypeptide(L)'
;MNKFTKTALASHFTFSAAGASAAAFQLAEVSTSGLGMAYAGNAAVADNASVVATNPALMTKFKQVEISVGGVYVDADVDVEGSFGTKTTVNGNVIASSPVSDANAKDIIPSAIVPNLYVVAPVSERFAVGGGVNVNYGLKSEFPTNYSAGVFAGKTELTAVNYNLSGAYDLGYGFSFGVGLNAVHAKATLERHFGALNPMAPTATASRLKGDKWGFGWNVGLAYDINENNRLGVAYHSPVDLRFKGKYVGTQSTNVEIPGRLNLELPAYWEISGYHKLTEKLAVQYSYKKTHWNSFQELRAIDNNGKVLLQKDEKFNNNSRIALGVSYDVIEALTLRAGIAYDESASVAHPSISIPDTDRTWYTLGATYRFTPSLSVDLAYAHLRGSKNEFTESQAVTRLP
;
A
#
# COMPACT_ATOMS: atom_id res chain seq x y z
N MET A 1 -20.17 -29.55 31.26
CA MET A 1 -19.78 -28.89 30.00
C MET A 1 -20.26 -27.45 30.03
N ASN A 2 -19.37 -26.46 30.17
CA ASN A 2 -19.62 -25.03 29.91
C ASN A 2 -18.34 -24.22 30.19
N LYS A 3 -17.53 -23.95 29.16
CA LYS A 3 -16.51 -22.89 29.13
C LYS A 3 -16.29 -22.44 27.68
N PHE A 4 -17.25 -21.69 27.13
CA PHE A 4 -16.94 -20.81 26.00
C PHE A 4 -16.21 -19.60 26.59
N THR A 5 -14.89 -19.56 26.41
CA THR A 5 -14.04 -18.50 26.95
C THR A 5 -14.35 -17.18 26.24
N LYS A 6 -14.43 -16.08 27.00
CA LYS A 6 -14.78 -14.75 26.49
C LYS A 6 -13.81 -14.33 25.37
N THR A 7 -14.32 -14.22 24.15
CA THR A 7 -13.58 -13.70 23.00
C THR A 7 -13.40 -12.19 23.17
N ALA A 8 -12.15 -11.71 23.18
CA ALA A 8 -11.87 -10.27 23.14
C ALA A 8 -12.22 -9.70 21.75
N LEU A 9 -12.65 -8.44 21.70
CA LEU A 9 -13.03 -7.75 20.46
C LEU A 9 -12.67 -6.27 20.58
N ALA A 10 -11.67 -5.81 19.84
CA ALA A 10 -11.37 -4.38 19.69
C ALA A 10 -11.98 -3.84 18.39
N SER A 11 -12.59 -2.65 18.47
CA SER A 11 -13.32 -2.01 17.36
C SER A 11 -12.78 -0.60 17.12
N HIS A 12 -12.51 -0.24 15.86
CA HIS A 12 -11.79 1.00 15.52
C HIS A 12 -12.53 1.84 14.45
N PHE A 13 -12.45 3.17 14.59
CA PHE A 13 -12.88 4.15 13.58
C PHE A 13 -11.77 5.19 13.39
N THR A 14 -11.54 5.68 12.16
CA THR A 14 -10.35 6.48 11.83
C THR A 14 -10.59 7.34 10.59
N PHE A 15 -10.06 8.57 10.58
CA PHE A 15 -10.05 9.48 9.43
C PHE A 15 -8.60 9.93 9.14
N SER A 16 -8.17 9.92 7.87
CA SER A 16 -6.89 10.45 7.42
C SER A 16 -7.06 11.35 6.21
N ALA A 17 -6.34 12.49 6.21
CA ALA A 17 -6.21 13.39 5.08
C ALA A 17 -4.80 13.21 4.47
N ALA A 18 -4.75 12.59 3.29
CA ALA A 18 -3.58 11.92 2.75
C ALA A 18 -3.28 12.31 1.29
N GLY A 19 -2.48 13.36 1.05
CA GLY A 19 -2.12 13.75 -0.32
C GLY A 19 -1.19 12.75 -1.03
N ALA A 20 -1.63 12.19 -2.17
CA ALA A 20 -0.91 11.29 -3.12
C ALA A 20 -0.59 9.85 -2.64
N SER A 21 0.13 9.01 -3.43
CA SER A 21 0.68 7.68 -3.03
C SER A 21 2.07 7.44 -3.67
N ALA A 22 3.22 7.50 -2.98
CA ALA A 22 3.54 7.26 -1.56
C ALA A 22 4.00 5.82 -1.38
N ALA A 23 5.29 5.54 -1.66
CA ALA A 23 5.75 4.19 -2.01
C ALA A 23 4.87 3.62 -3.14
N ALA A 24 4.56 4.46 -4.13
CA ALA A 24 3.73 4.24 -5.32
C ALA A 24 2.32 3.65 -5.12
N PHE A 25 2.21 2.39 -4.69
CA PHE A 25 0.93 1.72 -4.41
C PHE A 25 1.00 0.73 -3.24
N GLN A 26 2.06 0.80 -2.42
CA GLN A 26 2.12 0.11 -1.14
C GLN A 26 1.37 0.92 -0.08
N LEU A 27 0.51 0.25 0.68
CA LEU A 27 -0.23 0.84 1.79
C LEU A 27 0.44 0.51 3.12
N ALA A 28 0.44 1.47 4.04
CA ALA A 28 0.93 1.31 5.41
C ALA A 28 -0.20 0.98 6.40
N GLU A 29 -1.47 1.07 5.95
CA GLU A 29 -2.73 1.07 6.70
C GLU A 29 -3.11 -0.28 7.33
N VAL A 30 -2.18 -0.87 8.08
CA VAL A 30 -2.34 -2.18 8.73
C VAL A 30 -3.08 -2.09 10.07
N SER A 31 -3.00 -0.98 10.82
CA SER A 31 -3.73 -0.81 12.09
C SER A 31 -3.88 0.65 12.52
N THR A 32 -4.89 0.93 13.35
CA THR A 32 -5.15 2.27 13.89
C THR A 32 -4.13 2.69 14.97
N SER A 33 -3.72 1.78 15.86
CA SER A 33 -2.60 2.03 16.79
C SER A 33 -1.31 2.39 16.06
N GLY A 34 -0.99 1.64 15.00
CA GLY A 34 0.13 1.92 14.10
C GLY A 34 0.03 3.31 13.47
N LEU A 35 -1.16 3.69 12.94
CA LEU A 35 -1.38 5.01 12.35
C LEU A 35 -1.03 6.14 13.33
N GLY A 36 -1.42 6.01 14.61
CA GLY A 36 -1.12 7.01 15.64
C GLY A 36 0.38 7.27 15.89
N MET A 37 1.24 6.31 15.53
CA MET A 37 2.72 6.39 15.64
C MET A 37 3.41 6.58 14.28
N ALA A 38 2.69 6.94 13.21
CA ALA A 38 3.21 6.94 11.84
C ALA A 38 3.83 5.59 11.44
N TYR A 39 3.29 4.49 11.98
CA TYR A 39 3.77 3.12 11.81
C TYR A 39 5.22 2.90 12.28
N ALA A 40 5.71 3.72 13.22
CA ALA A 40 7.02 3.55 13.83
C ALA A 40 7.07 2.29 14.72
N GLY A 41 8.09 1.46 14.50
CA GLY A 41 8.33 0.28 15.33
C GLY A 41 7.40 -0.91 15.06
N ASN A 42 6.73 -0.95 13.89
CA ASN A 42 5.75 -2.00 13.55
C ASN A 42 6.28 -3.44 13.70
N ALA A 43 7.59 -3.68 13.56
CA ALA A 43 8.19 -5.00 13.75
C ALA A 43 8.65 -5.28 15.20
N ALA A 44 8.44 -4.37 16.16
CA ALA A 44 8.75 -4.55 17.59
C ALA A 44 7.57 -4.26 18.55
N VAL A 45 6.60 -3.44 18.14
CA VAL A 45 5.39 -3.12 18.93
C VAL A 45 4.39 -4.26 18.89
N ALA A 46 3.92 -4.69 20.06
CA ALA A 46 2.95 -5.78 20.22
C ALA A 46 1.67 -5.30 20.95
N ASP A 47 1.18 -4.12 20.57
CA ASP A 47 0.04 -3.46 21.22
C ASP A 47 -1.31 -4.15 20.94
N ASN A 48 -1.47 -4.78 19.77
CA ASN A 48 -2.66 -5.57 19.43
C ASN A 48 -2.38 -6.63 18.35
N ALA A 49 -3.39 -7.45 18.04
CA ALA A 49 -3.34 -8.56 17.09
C ALA A 49 -2.85 -8.22 15.65
N SER A 50 -2.68 -6.95 15.25
CA SER A 50 -2.12 -6.60 13.93
C SER A 50 -0.68 -7.08 13.71
N VAL A 51 0.00 -7.56 14.75
CA VAL A 51 1.30 -8.24 14.66
C VAL A 51 1.34 -9.37 13.63
N VAL A 52 0.19 -10.02 13.35
CA VAL A 52 0.04 -11.04 12.32
C VAL A 52 0.52 -10.54 10.94
N ALA A 53 0.22 -9.28 10.61
CA ALA A 53 0.64 -8.66 9.34
C ALA A 53 1.99 -7.93 9.41
N THR A 54 2.43 -7.46 10.57
CA THR A 54 3.73 -6.75 10.66
C THR A 54 4.89 -7.72 10.90
N ASN A 55 4.96 -8.32 12.10
CA ASN A 55 5.98 -9.27 12.51
C ASN A 55 5.34 -10.44 13.28
N PRO A 56 5.19 -11.64 12.67
CA PRO A 56 4.52 -12.76 13.31
C PRO A 56 5.23 -13.25 14.59
N ALA A 57 6.54 -13.01 14.76
CA ALA A 57 7.25 -13.39 16.00
C ALA A 57 6.66 -12.73 17.25
N LEU A 58 6.02 -11.56 17.13
CA LEU A 58 5.40 -10.84 18.23
C LEU A 58 4.12 -11.51 18.74
N MET A 59 3.55 -12.49 18.02
CA MET A 59 2.40 -13.27 18.50
C MET A 59 2.70 -14.04 19.80
N THR A 60 3.97 -14.32 20.13
CA THR A 60 4.38 -14.97 21.40
C THR A 60 4.10 -14.11 22.65
N LYS A 61 3.84 -12.81 22.47
CA LYS A 61 3.53 -11.85 23.55
C LYS A 61 2.08 -11.95 24.03
N PHE A 62 1.18 -12.48 23.21
CA PHE A 62 -0.23 -12.61 23.54
C PHE A 62 -0.44 -13.85 24.42
N LYS A 63 -0.99 -13.65 25.64
CA LYS A 63 -1.26 -14.74 26.61
C LYS A 63 -2.73 -15.16 26.65
N GLN A 64 -3.57 -14.53 25.84
CA GLN A 64 -4.97 -14.85 25.62
C GLN A 64 -5.32 -14.71 24.14
N VAL A 65 -6.48 -15.22 23.72
CA VAL A 65 -7.01 -14.98 22.37
C VAL A 65 -7.38 -13.52 22.23
N GLU A 66 -6.91 -12.88 21.16
CA GLU A 66 -7.18 -11.47 20.87
C GLU A 66 -7.70 -11.30 19.44
N ILE A 67 -8.68 -10.39 19.28
CA ILE A 67 -9.21 -9.98 17.97
C ILE A 67 -9.14 -8.47 17.85
N SER A 68 -8.53 -7.99 16.77
CA SER A 68 -8.50 -6.58 16.38
C SER A 68 -9.26 -6.40 15.07
N VAL A 69 -10.26 -5.52 15.05
CA VAL A 69 -11.07 -5.19 13.87
C VAL A 69 -11.04 -3.68 13.67
N GLY A 70 -10.75 -3.23 12.45
CA GLY A 70 -10.68 -1.80 12.17
C GLY A 70 -10.74 -1.44 10.71
N GLY A 71 -10.59 -0.14 10.45
CA GLY A 71 -10.39 0.38 9.11
C GLY A 71 -9.91 1.82 9.14
N VAL A 72 -9.17 2.20 8.10
CA VAL A 72 -8.68 3.57 7.89
C VAL A 72 -9.45 4.18 6.73
N TYR A 73 -10.13 5.31 6.95
CA TYR A 73 -10.61 6.15 5.86
C TYR A 73 -9.47 7.03 5.35
N VAL A 74 -9.17 6.95 4.06
CA VAL A 74 -8.10 7.69 3.38
C VAL A 74 -8.76 8.65 2.39
N ASP A 75 -8.52 9.95 2.59
CA ASP A 75 -9.08 11.06 1.82
C ASP A 75 -7.95 11.85 1.17
N ALA A 76 -7.88 11.91 -0.17
CA ALA A 76 -6.63 12.21 -0.86
C ALA A 76 -6.74 13.37 -1.87
N ASP A 77 -6.50 14.59 -1.38
CA ASP A 77 -6.42 15.79 -2.23
C ASP A 77 -5.16 15.75 -3.10
N VAL A 78 -5.35 15.50 -4.39
CA VAL A 78 -4.28 15.46 -5.42
C VAL A 78 -4.76 16.17 -6.67
N ASP A 79 -4.11 17.30 -6.93
CA ASP A 79 -4.28 18.07 -8.17
C ASP A 79 -3.11 17.81 -9.12
N VAL A 80 -3.43 17.68 -10.40
CA VAL A 80 -2.50 17.71 -11.53
C VAL A 80 -2.70 19.04 -12.24
N GLU A 81 -1.63 19.83 -12.34
CA GLU A 81 -1.58 21.06 -13.13
C GLU A 81 -0.61 20.84 -14.31
N GLY A 82 -1.03 21.16 -15.53
CA GLY A 82 -0.19 20.88 -16.70
C GLY A 82 -0.86 21.09 -18.05
N SER A 83 -0.14 20.68 -19.10
CA SER A 83 -0.58 20.82 -20.48
C SER A 83 -0.20 19.62 -21.33
N PHE A 84 -0.99 19.34 -22.36
CA PHE A 84 -0.84 18.20 -23.24
C PHE A 84 -0.71 18.64 -24.70
N GLY A 85 0.19 18.03 -25.45
CA GLY A 85 0.33 18.26 -26.89
C GLY A 85 1.07 17.12 -27.57
N THR A 86 0.84 16.96 -28.88
CA THR A 86 1.52 15.94 -29.69
C THR A 86 2.53 16.59 -30.62
N LYS A 87 3.60 15.86 -30.94
CA LYS A 87 4.58 16.21 -31.96
C LYS A 87 4.80 15.00 -32.86
N THR A 88 4.66 15.19 -34.17
CA THR A 88 4.97 14.19 -35.20
C THR A 88 6.37 14.45 -35.70
N THR A 89 7.25 13.47 -35.53
CA THR A 89 8.67 13.58 -35.87
C THR A 89 9.03 12.56 -36.96
N VAL A 90 9.69 13.00 -38.03
CA VAL A 90 10.22 12.14 -39.10
C VAL A 90 11.71 12.41 -39.23
N ASN A 91 12.52 11.34 -39.16
CA ASN A 91 13.99 11.41 -39.20
C ASN A 91 14.59 12.43 -38.19
N GLY A 92 13.99 12.53 -37.00
CA GLY A 92 14.40 13.48 -35.96
C GLY A 92 13.81 14.90 -36.09
N ASN A 93 13.20 15.26 -37.22
CA ASN A 93 12.62 16.58 -37.44
C ASN A 93 11.11 16.60 -37.12
N VAL A 94 10.66 17.58 -36.34
CA VAL A 94 9.23 17.79 -36.07
C VAL A 94 8.56 18.37 -37.32
N ILE A 95 7.62 17.62 -37.90
CA ILE A 95 6.90 18.00 -39.13
C ILE A 95 5.46 18.44 -38.89
N ALA A 96 4.88 18.13 -37.72
CA ALA A 96 3.58 18.59 -37.30
C ALA A 96 3.46 18.57 -35.77
N SER A 97 2.57 19.39 -35.22
CA SER A 97 2.20 19.35 -33.79
C SER A 97 0.74 19.75 -33.62
N SER A 98 0.03 19.09 -32.70
CA SER A 98 -1.31 19.54 -32.29
C SER A 98 -1.24 20.77 -31.38
N PRO A 99 -2.29 21.61 -31.33
CA PRO A 99 -2.42 22.65 -30.32
C PRO A 99 -2.26 22.09 -28.90
N VAL A 100 -1.57 22.84 -28.05
CA VAL A 100 -1.43 22.50 -26.64
C VAL A 100 -2.79 22.68 -25.96
N SER A 101 -3.27 21.62 -25.32
CA SER A 101 -4.53 21.58 -24.56
C SER A 101 -4.23 21.66 -23.08
N ASP A 102 -5.13 22.30 -22.32
CA ASP A 102 -5.11 22.25 -20.86
C ASP A 102 -5.21 20.79 -20.37
N ALA A 103 -4.37 20.40 -19.43
CA ALA A 103 -4.37 19.06 -18.85
C ALA A 103 -4.45 19.13 -17.32
N ASN A 104 -5.19 20.09 -16.79
CA ASN A 104 -5.47 20.17 -15.36
C ASN A 104 -6.53 19.14 -14.97
N ALA A 105 -6.33 18.48 -13.83
CA ALA A 105 -7.31 17.59 -13.21
C ALA A 105 -7.21 17.74 -11.70
N LYS A 106 -8.37 17.82 -11.02
CA LYS A 106 -8.44 17.98 -9.57
C LYS A 106 -8.99 16.73 -8.89
N ASP A 107 -8.62 16.52 -7.64
CA ASP A 107 -9.10 15.41 -6.80
C ASP A 107 -9.01 14.04 -7.52
N ILE A 108 -7.84 13.74 -8.09
CA ILE A 108 -7.67 12.56 -8.96
C ILE A 108 -7.56 11.23 -8.21
N ILE A 109 -7.54 11.24 -6.86
CA ILE A 109 -7.44 10.05 -6.00
C ILE A 109 -8.72 9.95 -5.14
N PRO A 110 -9.77 9.26 -5.62
CA PRO A 110 -11.02 9.18 -4.89
C PRO A 110 -10.84 8.45 -3.55
N SER A 111 -11.51 8.95 -2.51
CA SER A 111 -11.38 8.41 -1.16
C SER A 111 -11.72 6.92 -1.04
N ALA A 112 -11.11 6.27 -0.04
CA ALA A 112 -11.17 4.82 0.15
C ALA A 112 -11.24 4.45 1.63
N ILE A 113 -11.84 3.29 1.92
CA ILE A 113 -11.78 2.65 3.24
C ILE A 113 -10.88 1.42 3.12
N VAL A 114 -9.85 1.36 3.97
CA VAL A 114 -8.93 0.23 4.07
C VAL A 114 -9.28 -0.57 5.33
N PRO A 115 -10.03 -1.69 5.21
CA PRO A 115 -10.39 -2.52 6.35
C PRO A 115 -9.23 -3.43 6.78
N ASN A 116 -9.21 -3.77 8.08
CA ASN A 116 -8.30 -4.77 8.64
C ASN A 116 -9.01 -5.62 9.71
N LEU A 117 -8.61 -6.89 9.79
CA LEU A 117 -9.11 -7.88 10.75
C LEU A 117 -7.96 -8.83 11.12
N TYR A 118 -7.71 -9.03 12.41
CA TYR A 118 -6.68 -9.94 12.89
C TYR A 118 -7.16 -10.73 14.10
N VAL A 119 -6.70 -11.97 14.19
CA VAL A 119 -6.89 -12.87 15.34
C VAL A 119 -5.55 -13.47 15.71
N VAL A 120 -5.19 -13.42 17.00
CA VAL A 120 -4.07 -14.17 17.58
C VAL A 120 -4.60 -15.13 18.62
N ALA A 121 -4.15 -16.37 18.59
CA ALA A 121 -4.52 -17.43 19.52
C ALA A 121 -3.25 -18.14 20.04
N PRO A 122 -2.86 -17.94 21.33
CA PRO A 122 -1.83 -18.76 21.94
C PRO A 122 -2.33 -20.18 22.12
N VAL A 123 -1.53 -21.15 21.66
CA VAL A 123 -1.81 -22.59 21.72
C VAL A 123 -1.09 -23.24 22.90
N SER A 124 0.08 -22.70 23.26
CA SER A 124 0.85 -23.06 24.46
C SER A 124 1.60 -21.82 24.98
N GLU A 125 2.35 -21.96 26.08
CA GLU A 125 3.18 -20.87 26.61
C GLU A 125 4.22 -20.33 25.62
N ARG A 126 4.64 -21.16 24.66
CA ARG A 126 5.68 -20.86 23.66
C ARG A 126 5.18 -20.82 22.21
N PHE A 127 4.00 -21.34 21.90
CA PHE A 127 3.50 -21.40 20.52
C PHE A 127 2.19 -20.64 20.37
N ALA A 128 2.13 -19.77 19.37
CA ALA A 128 0.94 -19.01 19.01
C ALA A 128 0.66 -19.17 17.51
N VAL A 129 -0.62 -19.17 17.15
CA VAL A 129 -1.09 -19.09 15.76
C VAL A 129 -1.91 -17.81 15.60
N GLY A 130 -1.91 -17.26 14.40
CA GLY A 130 -2.72 -16.09 14.09
C GLY A 130 -3.11 -16.05 12.63
N GLY A 131 -4.17 -15.32 12.33
CA GLY A 131 -4.65 -15.13 10.98
C GLY A 131 -5.28 -13.76 10.82
N GLY A 132 -5.30 -13.23 9.60
CA GLY A 132 -5.82 -11.91 9.36
C GLY A 132 -6.09 -11.59 7.90
N VAL A 133 -6.83 -10.51 7.70
CA VAL A 133 -7.18 -9.96 6.39
C VAL A 133 -6.90 -8.46 6.41
N ASN A 134 -6.13 -7.97 5.46
CA ASN A 134 -5.80 -6.55 5.32
C ASN A 134 -5.45 -6.19 3.88
N VAL A 135 -5.25 -4.89 3.59
CA VAL A 135 -4.87 -4.40 2.25
C VAL A 135 -3.43 -3.89 2.31
N ASN A 136 -2.49 -4.62 1.71
CA ASN A 136 -1.06 -4.24 1.68
C ASN A 136 -0.70 -3.38 0.47
N TYR A 137 -1.47 -3.48 -0.62
CA TYR A 137 -1.25 -2.74 -1.85
C TYR A 137 -2.58 -2.24 -2.42
N GLY A 138 -2.61 -0.97 -2.79
CA GLY A 138 -3.78 -0.30 -3.32
C GLY A 138 -3.40 0.95 -4.07
N LEU A 139 -4.06 1.17 -5.20
CA LEU A 139 -3.97 2.39 -6.01
C LEU A 139 -5.35 2.69 -6.56
N LYS A 140 -5.74 3.95 -6.58
CA LYS A 140 -6.93 4.41 -7.29
C LYS A 140 -6.70 5.82 -7.81
N SER A 141 -6.49 5.95 -9.12
CA SER A 141 -6.53 7.23 -9.82
C SER A 141 -7.68 7.24 -10.83
N GLU A 142 -8.43 8.33 -10.86
CA GLU A 142 -9.61 8.47 -11.72
C GLU A 142 -9.71 9.88 -12.29
N PHE A 143 -9.49 9.99 -13.60
CA PHE A 143 -9.56 11.23 -14.36
C PHE A 143 -10.86 11.27 -15.19
N PRO A 144 -11.38 12.47 -15.52
CA PRO A 144 -12.51 12.62 -16.44
C PRO A 144 -12.30 11.87 -17.76
N THR A 145 -13.34 11.23 -18.29
CA THR A 145 -13.22 10.42 -19.53
C THR A 145 -12.90 11.24 -20.77
N ASN A 146 -13.13 12.56 -20.74
CA ASN A 146 -12.78 13.53 -21.77
C ASN A 146 -11.46 14.28 -21.49
N TYR A 147 -10.72 13.91 -20.45
CA TYR A 147 -9.47 14.56 -20.05
C TYR A 147 -8.45 14.60 -21.21
N SER A 148 -7.82 15.77 -21.43
CA SER A 148 -6.98 16.02 -22.61
C SER A 148 -5.84 15.00 -22.77
N ALA A 149 -5.19 14.61 -21.67
CA ALA A 149 -4.13 13.61 -21.62
C ALA A 149 -4.65 12.18 -21.28
N GLY A 150 -5.90 11.86 -21.65
CA GLY A 150 -6.57 10.58 -21.36
C GLY A 150 -5.92 9.31 -21.91
N VAL A 151 -4.83 9.42 -22.70
CA VAL A 151 -4.01 8.26 -23.07
C VAL A 151 -2.96 7.90 -22.02
N PHE A 152 -2.48 8.89 -21.25
CA PHE A 152 -1.57 8.69 -20.12
C PHE A 152 -2.35 8.36 -18.84
N ALA A 153 -3.42 9.12 -18.60
CA ALA A 153 -4.31 9.02 -17.44
C ALA A 153 -5.69 8.45 -17.78
N GLY A 154 -6.56 8.28 -16.80
CA GLY A 154 -7.90 7.70 -16.97
C GLY A 154 -8.31 7.04 -15.67
N LYS A 155 -8.74 5.78 -15.73
CA LYS A 155 -8.93 4.97 -14.51
C LYS A 155 -7.75 4.03 -14.31
N THR A 156 -7.13 4.07 -13.15
CA THR A 156 -6.08 3.11 -12.74
C THR A 156 -6.43 2.65 -11.34
N GLU A 157 -6.82 1.39 -11.20
CA GLU A 157 -7.30 0.82 -9.95
C GLU A 157 -6.61 -0.51 -9.69
N LEU A 158 -5.94 -0.62 -8.55
CA LEU A 158 -5.37 -1.85 -8.02
C LEU A 158 -5.88 -2.02 -6.59
N THR A 159 -6.35 -3.21 -6.24
CA THR A 159 -6.71 -3.55 -4.86
C THR A 159 -6.21 -4.96 -4.57
N ALA A 160 -5.26 -5.11 -3.64
CA ALA A 160 -4.70 -6.38 -3.24
C ALA A 160 -5.05 -6.68 -1.77
N VAL A 161 -6.06 -7.53 -1.59
CA VAL A 161 -6.46 -8.03 -0.27
C VAL A 161 -5.57 -9.20 0.09
N ASN A 162 -4.81 -9.08 1.17
CA ASN A 162 -3.97 -10.13 1.71
C ASN A 162 -4.72 -10.94 2.77
N TYR A 163 -4.66 -12.26 2.67
CA TYR A 163 -5.11 -13.21 3.68
C TYR A 163 -3.86 -13.89 4.27
N ASN A 164 -3.54 -13.57 5.52
CA ASN A 164 -2.39 -14.14 6.23
C ASN A 164 -2.80 -15.26 7.17
N LEU A 165 -2.00 -16.33 7.22
CA LEU A 165 -2.01 -17.34 8.28
C LEU A 165 -0.57 -17.52 8.78
N SER A 166 -0.34 -17.30 10.07
CA SER A 166 0.97 -17.32 10.70
C SER A 166 1.05 -18.24 11.92
N GLY A 167 2.24 -18.76 12.18
CA GLY A 167 2.63 -19.41 13.42
C GLY A 167 3.90 -18.77 14.00
N ALA A 168 4.01 -18.73 15.33
CA ALA A 168 5.16 -18.16 16.03
C ALA A 168 5.57 -19.00 17.23
N TYR A 169 6.87 -19.03 17.48
CA TYR A 169 7.49 -19.84 18.52
C TYR A 169 8.50 -19.03 19.35
N ASP A 170 8.37 -19.12 20.67
CA ASP A 170 9.32 -18.57 21.64
C ASP A 170 10.50 -19.55 21.81
N LEU A 171 11.68 -19.11 21.35
CA LEU A 171 12.92 -19.87 21.41
C LEU A 171 13.53 -19.85 22.82
N GLY A 172 13.06 -18.96 23.71
CA GLY A 172 13.68 -18.65 24.98
C GLY A 172 14.81 -17.62 24.84
N TYR A 173 15.42 -17.27 25.98
CA TYR A 173 16.53 -16.30 26.05
C TYR A 173 16.23 -14.92 25.42
N GLY A 174 14.94 -14.53 25.40
CA GLY A 174 14.48 -13.28 24.78
C GLY A 174 14.19 -13.38 23.28
N PHE A 175 14.46 -14.51 22.62
CA PHE A 175 14.24 -14.66 21.18
C PHE A 175 12.88 -15.29 20.84
N SER A 176 12.18 -14.70 19.87
CA SER A 176 10.99 -15.30 19.24
C SER A 176 11.11 -15.25 17.73
N PHE A 177 10.56 -16.26 17.05
CA PHE A 177 10.52 -16.37 15.60
C PHE A 177 9.09 -16.61 15.12
N GLY A 178 8.74 -16.15 13.92
CA GLY A 178 7.45 -16.43 13.30
C GLY A 178 7.54 -16.56 11.79
N VAL A 179 6.61 -17.34 11.24
CA VAL A 179 6.45 -17.57 9.79
C VAL A 179 4.97 -17.42 9.45
N GLY A 180 4.69 -16.73 8.34
CA GLY A 180 3.37 -16.58 7.76
C GLY A 180 3.32 -16.97 6.29
N LEU A 181 2.15 -17.46 5.88
CA LEU A 181 1.78 -17.67 4.49
C LEU A 181 0.73 -16.63 4.10
N ASN A 182 0.92 -16.03 2.93
CA ASN A 182 0.07 -14.97 2.39
C ASN A 182 -0.61 -15.47 1.11
N ALA A 183 -1.94 -15.42 1.08
CA ALA A 183 -2.72 -15.56 -0.14
C ALA A 183 -3.28 -14.18 -0.51
N VAL A 184 -2.83 -13.61 -1.62
CA VAL A 184 -3.19 -12.25 -2.03
C VAL A 184 -4.18 -12.32 -3.18
N HIS A 185 -5.37 -11.76 -2.99
CA HIS A 185 -6.36 -11.58 -4.05
C HIS A 185 -6.29 -10.15 -4.58
N ALA A 186 -5.77 -10.01 -5.80
CA ALA A 186 -5.65 -8.72 -6.47
C ALA A 186 -6.70 -8.54 -7.56
N LYS A 187 -7.28 -7.34 -7.63
CA LYS A 187 -8.09 -6.87 -8.76
C LYS A 187 -7.41 -5.67 -9.38
N ALA A 188 -7.31 -5.65 -10.70
CA ALA A 188 -6.70 -4.56 -11.47
C ALA A 188 -7.64 -4.09 -12.60
N THR A 189 -7.79 -2.78 -12.73
CA THR A 189 -8.47 -2.11 -13.85
C THR A 189 -7.58 -0.96 -14.36
N LEU A 190 -7.29 -0.97 -15.65
CA LEU A 190 -6.58 0.08 -16.37
C LEU A 190 -7.47 0.52 -17.53
N GLU A 191 -7.87 1.78 -17.59
CA GLU A 191 -8.69 2.32 -18.67
C GLU A 191 -8.17 3.69 -19.10
N ARG A 192 -8.06 3.87 -20.42
CA ARG A 192 -7.53 5.05 -21.11
C ARG A 192 -8.48 5.46 -22.23
N HIS A 193 -8.58 6.76 -22.45
CA HIS A 193 -9.45 7.40 -23.44
C HIS A 193 -8.60 8.18 -24.46
N PHE A 194 -9.17 8.56 -25.61
CA PHE A 194 -8.37 9.32 -26.58
C PHE A 194 -8.07 10.76 -26.14
N GLY A 195 -8.95 11.39 -25.37
CA GLY A 195 -8.79 12.79 -24.97
C GLY A 195 -8.57 13.70 -26.18
N ALA A 196 -7.59 14.59 -26.09
CA ALA A 196 -7.24 15.51 -27.17
C ALA A 196 -6.59 14.84 -28.40
N LEU A 197 -6.26 13.53 -28.37
CA LEU A 197 -5.84 12.80 -29.59
C LEU A 197 -6.98 12.59 -30.58
N ASN A 198 -8.23 12.57 -30.11
CA ASN A 198 -9.40 12.46 -30.97
C ASN A 198 -10.48 13.46 -30.52
N PRO A 199 -10.38 14.74 -30.90
CA PRO A 199 -11.35 15.77 -30.51
C PRO A 199 -12.80 15.48 -30.95
N MET A 200 -13.00 14.60 -31.94
CA MET A 200 -14.35 14.18 -32.38
C MET A 200 -14.97 13.09 -31.50
N ALA A 201 -14.16 12.35 -30.74
CA ALA A 201 -14.61 11.32 -29.80
C ALA A 201 -13.63 11.20 -28.61
N PRO A 202 -13.47 12.26 -27.78
CA PRO A 202 -12.44 12.28 -26.74
C PRO A 202 -12.69 11.22 -25.64
N THR A 203 -13.96 10.87 -25.41
CA THR A 203 -14.41 9.85 -24.47
C THR A 203 -14.39 8.43 -25.03
N ALA A 204 -13.94 8.21 -26.28
CA ALA A 204 -13.79 6.85 -26.79
C ALA A 204 -12.63 6.14 -26.06
N THR A 205 -12.84 4.88 -25.69
CA THR A 205 -11.82 4.05 -25.03
C THR A 205 -10.64 3.81 -25.99
N ALA A 206 -9.46 4.32 -25.62
CA ALA A 206 -8.21 4.08 -26.35
C ALA A 206 -7.59 2.73 -25.95
N SER A 207 -7.64 2.39 -24.66
CA SER A 207 -7.38 1.03 -24.18
C SER A 207 -8.12 0.72 -22.89
N ARG A 208 -8.46 -0.55 -22.67
CA ARG A 208 -9.00 -1.05 -21.40
C ARG A 208 -8.40 -2.42 -21.11
N LEU A 209 -7.91 -2.64 -19.89
CA LEU A 209 -7.48 -3.92 -19.36
C LEU A 209 -8.11 -4.13 -17.98
N LYS A 210 -8.77 -5.27 -17.77
CA LYS A 210 -9.35 -5.64 -16.46
C LYS A 210 -9.10 -7.10 -16.17
N GLY A 211 -8.73 -7.41 -14.93
CA GLY A 211 -8.56 -8.79 -14.47
C GLY A 211 -8.45 -8.90 -12.94
N ASP A 212 -8.70 -10.11 -12.45
CA ASP A 212 -8.51 -10.52 -11.06
C ASP A 212 -7.58 -11.73 -10.98
N LYS A 213 -6.81 -11.83 -9.90
CA LYS A 213 -5.87 -12.93 -9.72
C LYS A 213 -5.51 -13.18 -8.26
N TRP A 214 -5.34 -14.47 -7.93
CA TRP A 214 -4.66 -14.91 -6.71
C TRP A 214 -3.16 -15.06 -6.96
N GLY A 215 -2.36 -14.46 -6.07
CA GLY A 215 -0.93 -14.71 -5.89
C GLY A 215 -0.66 -15.26 -4.50
N PHE A 216 0.54 -15.82 -4.30
CA PHE A 216 0.97 -16.37 -3.03
C PHE A 216 2.33 -15.81 -2.63
N GLY A 217 2.53 -15.61 -1.33
CA GLY A 217 3.78 -15.18 -0.74
C GLY A 217 3.92 -15.72 0.68
N TRP A 218 4.96 -15.26 1.36
CA TRP A 218 5.28 -15.64 2.73
C TRP A 218 5.93 -14.48 3.46
N ASN A 219 5.90 -14.51 4.78
CA ASN A 219 6.58 -13.54 5.62
C ASN A 219 7.27 -14.24 6.79
N VAL A 220 8.38 -13.68 7.25
CA VAL A 220 9.11 -14.16 8.42
C VAL A 220 9.40 -13.01 9.36
N GLY A 221 9.51 -13.35 10.64
CA GLY A 221 9.69 -12.40 11.71
C GLY A 221 10.66 -12.93 12.74
N LEU A 222 11.50 -12.04 13.26
CA LEU A 222 12.33 -12.25 14.44
C LEU A 222 12.06 -11.12 15.44
N ALA A 223 12.04 -11.46 16.71
CA ALA A 223 11.96 -10.51 17.81
C ALA A 223 12.98 -10.89 18.89
N TYR A 224 13.62 -9.88 19.48
CA TYR A 224 14.57 -10.02 20.57
C TYR A 224 14.21 -9.04 21.70
N ASP A 225 13.70 -9.57 22.80
CA ASP A 225 13.47 -8.86 24.05
C ASP A 225 14.78 -8.80 24.83
N ILE A 226 15.39 -7.61 24.89
CA ILE A 226 16.56 -7.33 25.74
C ILE A 226 16.14 -7.40 27.22
N ASN A 227 14.93 -6.93 27.50
CA ASN A 227 14.20 -7.05 28.76
C ASN A 227 12.72 -6.70 28.52
N GLU A 228 11.89 -6.72 29.56
CA GLU A 228 10.44 -6.43 29.50
C GLU A 228 10.10 -5.05 28.88
N ASN A 229 11.02 -4.09 28.97
CA ASN A 229 10.85 -2.72 28.50
C ASN A 229 11.50 -2.44 27.13
N ASN A 230 12.34 -3.34 26.60
CA ASN A 230 13.19 -3.07 25.45
C ASN A 230 13.19 -4.24 24.47
N ARG A 231 12.70 -4.01 23.25
CA ARG A 231 12.62 -5.02 22.18
C ARG A 231 13.14 -4.49 20.86
N LEU A 232 13.90 -5.33 20.17
CA LEU A 232 14.24 -5.17 18.76
C LEU A 232 13.46 -6.21 17.94
N GLY A 233 13.15 -5.89 16.68
CA GLY A 233 12.51 -6.83 15.79
C GLY A 233 12.81 -6.57 14.33
N VAL A 234 12.77 -7.64 13.55
CA VAL A 234 13.03 -7.64 12.11
C VAL A 234 11.95 -8.46 11.43
N ALA A 235 11.33 -7.91 10.39
CA ALA A 235 10.36 -8.62 9.55
C ALA A 235 10.79 -8.56 8.08
N TYR A 236 10.51 -9.63 7.35
CA TYR A 236 10.65 -9.71 5.90
C TYR A 236 9.37 -10.27 5.29
N HIS A 237 8.92 -9.64 4.20
CA HIS A 237 7.77 -10.06 3.40
C HIS A 237 8.24 -10.33 1.97
N SER A 238 7.91 -11.51 1.46
CA SER A 238 8.31 -11.96 0.11
C SER A 238 7.65 -11.12 -0.98
N PRO A 239 8.19 -11.13 -2.21
CA PRO A 239 7.42 -10.63 -3.35
C PRO A 239 6.21 -11.54 -3.62
N VAL A 240 5.24 -11.06 -4.39
CA VAL A 240 4.06 -11.82 -4.81
C VAL A 240 3.80 -11.65 -6.30
N ASP A 241 3.93 -12.74 -7.05
CA ASP A 241 3.66 -12.82 -8.49
C ASP A 241 2.14 -12.84 -8.80
N LEU A 242 1.65 -11.83 -9.53
CA LEU A 242 0.27 -11.75 -10.02
C LEU A 242 0.25 -11.86 -11.55
N ARG A 243 -0.16 -13.02 -12.05
CA ARG A 243 -0.29 -13.29 -13.50
C ARG A 243 -1.73 -13.11 -13.96
N PHE A 244 -2.12 -11.88 -14.21
CA PHE A 244 -3.46 -11.52 -14.64
C PHE A 244 -3.80 -12.09 -16.01
N LYS A 245 -5.04 -12.54 -16.15
CA LYS A 245 -5.69 -12.81 -17.45
C LYS A 245 -6.90 -11.90 -17.51
N GLY A 246 -7.04 -11.17 -18.60
CA GLY A 246 -8.05 -10.14 -18.75
C GLY A 246 -8.51 -9.98 -20.18
N LYS A 247 -9.38 -9.00 -20.38
CA LYS A 247 -9.79 -8.55 -21.71
C LYS A 247 -9.08 -7.25 -22.04
N TYR A 248 -8.55 -7.14 -23.24
CA TYR A 248 -7.97 -5.93 -23.80
C TYR A 248 -8.85 -5.40 -24.93
N VAL A 249 -9.13 -4.09 -24.92
CA VAL A 249 -9.71 -3.35 -26.07
C VAL A 249 -8.65 -2.35 -26.53
N GLY A 250 -8.53 -2.13 -27.84
CA GLY A 250 -7.53 -1.24 -28.44
C GLY A 250 -7.99 -0.54 -29.71
N THR A 251 -7.17 0.36 -30.23
CA THR A 251 -7.54 1.43 -31.18
C THR A 251 -7.89 1.03 -32.62
N GLN A 252 -7.85 -0.26 -32.98
CA GLN A 252 -8.03 -0.75 -34.37
C GLN A 252 -9.52 -0.96 -34.73
N SER A 253 -10.24 0.16 -34.89
CA SER A 253 -11.58 0.36 -35.52
C SER A 253 -12.76 -0.52 -35.09
N THR A 254 -12.55 -1.51 -34.23
CA THR A 254 -13.55 -2.46 -33.76
C THR A 254 -13.41 -2.59 -32.25
N ASN A 255 -14.52 -2.48 -31.51
CA ASN A 255 -14.55 -2.68 -30.05
C ASN A 255 -14.44 -4.18 -29.69
N VAL A 256 -13.51 -4.89 -30.33
CA VAL A 256 -13.27 -6.32 -30.16
C VAL A 256 -12.41 -6.52 -28.93
N GLU A 257 -12.98 -7.17 -27.92
CA GLU A 257 -12.24 -7.63 -26.76
C GLU A 257 -11.34 -8.81 -27.17
N ILE A 258 -10.02 -8.64 -27.06
CA ILE A 258 -9.04 -9.73 -27.22
C ILE A 258 -8.50 -10.18 -25.86
N PRO A 259 -8.18 -11.46 -25.66
CA PRO A 259 -7.56 -11.92 -24.41
C PRO A 259 -6.19 -11.28 -24.20
N GLY A 260 -6.03 -10.57 -23.08
CA GLY A 260 -4.77 -9.98 -22.64
C GLY A 260 -4.21 -10.69 -21.40
N ARG A 261 -2.90 -10.70 -21.26
CA ARG A 261 -2.18 -11.19 -20.07
C ARG A 261 -1.18 -10.13 -19.62
N LEU A 262 -1.13 -9.87 -18.31
CA LEU A 262 -0.18 -8.94 -17.70
C LEU A 262 0.38 -9.60 -16.44
N ASN A 263 1.70 -9.50 -16.26
CA ASN A 263 2.35 -9.88 -15.02
C ASN A 263 2.60 -8.63 -14.19
N LEU A 264 2.30 -8.69 -12.90
CA LEU A 264 2.58 -7.67 -11.90
C LEU A 264 3.24 -8.36 -10.72
N GLU A 265 4.42 -7.91 -10.31
CA GLU A 265 5.02 -8.35 -9.05
C GLU A 265 4.69 -7.31 -7.97
N LEU A 266 4.16 -7.75 -6.82
CA LEU A 266 4.12 -6.92 -5.62
C LEU A 266 5.49 -7.04 -4.93
N PRO A 267 6.18 -5.94 -4.65
CA PRO A 267 7.59 -5.97 -4.25
C PRO A 267 7.81 -6.54 -2.85
N ALA A 268 8.96 -7.19 -2.66
CA ALA A 268 9.44 -7.63 -1.36
C ALA A 268 9.82 -6.45 -0.47
N TYR A 269 9.67 -6.56 0.85
CA TYR A 269 10.19 -5.56 1.78
C TYR A 269 10.72 -6.18 3.07
N TRP A 270 11.61 -5.44 3.74
CA TRP A 270 11.99 -5.72 5.12
C TRP A 270 11.86 -4.47 5.98
N GLU A 271 11.67 -4.68 7.27
CA GLU A 271 11.60 -3.64 8.29
C GLU A 271 12.41 -4.06 9.52
N ILE A 272 13.25 -3.15 10.02
CA ILE A 272 13.90 -3.25 11.32
C ILE A 272 13.21 -2.24 12.25
N SER A 273 12.91 -2.65 13.47
CA SER A 273 12.17 -1.85 14.46
C SER A 273 12.79 -1.95 15.85
N GLY A 274 12.67 -0.86 16.61
CA GLY A 274 12.94 -0.83 18.04
C GLY A 274 11.75 -0.31 18.83
N TYR A 275 11.54 -0.87 20.02
CA TYR A 275 10.62 -0.40 21.04
C TYR A 275 11.38 -0.27 22.36
N HIS A 276 11.34 0.92 22.96
CA HIS A 276 12.04 1.22 24.21
C HIS A 276 11.12 2.00 25.16
N LYS A 277 10.66 1.34 26.22
CA LYS A 277 9.95 1.98 27.34
C LYS A 277 10.97 2.65 28.26
N LEU A 278 11.11 3.98 28.10
CA LEU A 278 12.11 4.81 28.76
C LEU A 278 11.74 5.17 30.19
N THR A 279 10.44 5.25 30.50
CA THR A 279 9.90 5.44 31.84
C THR A 279 8.64 4.59 32.02
N GLU A 280 8.06 4.55 33.22
CA GLU A 280 6.79 3.85 33.48
C GLU A 280 5.64 4.29 32.56
N LYS A 281 5.71 5.52 32.01
CA LYS A 281 4.67 6.11 31.15
C LYS A 281 5.10 6.37 29.70
N LEU A 282 6.39 6.56 29.43
CA LEU A 282 6.89 6.96 28.11
C LEU A 282 7.60 5.79 27.41
N ALA A 283 7.13 5.45 26.21
CA ALA A 283 7.84 4.60 25.27
C ALA A 283 8.15 5.34 23.97
N VAL A 284 9.29 5.00 23.37
CA VAL A 284 9.75 5.48 22.07
C VAL A 284 9.85 4.29 21.12
N GLN A 285 9.38 4.50 19.89
CA GLN A 285 9.37 3.52 18.83
C GLN A 285 10.06 4.09 17.59
N TYR A 286 10.81 3.27 16.87
CA TYR A 286 11.39 3.67 15.59
C TYR A 286 11.44 2.50 14.63
N SER A 287 11.40 2.79 13.33
CA SER A 287 11.68 1.78 12.30
C SER A 287 12.34 2.34 11.05
N TYR A 288 13.11 1.47 10.39
CA TYR A 288 13.60 1.63 9.03
C TYR A 288 13.04 0.47 8.19
N LYS A 289 12.28 0.81 7.15
CA LYS A 289 11.72 -0.13 6.18
C LYS A 289 12.30 0.14 4.80
N LYS A 290 12.51 -0.91 4.00
CA LYS A 290 13.00 -0.83 2.62
C LYS A 290 12.20 -1.75 1.70
N THR A 291 11.66 -1.19 0.62
CA THR A 291 10.84 -1.93 -0.35
C THR A 291 11.58 -2.06 -1.69
N HIS A 292 11.55 -3.26 -2.26
CA HIS A 292 12.31 -3.65 -3.45
C HIS A 292 11.50 -3.38 -4.72
N TRP A 293 11.17 -2.10 -4.93
CA TRP A 293 10.43 -1.62 -6.09
C TRP A 293 11.13 -1.83 -7.43
N ASN A 294 12.43 -2.15 -7.43
CA ASN A 294 13.18 -2.46 -8.64
C ASN A 294 12.68 -3.69 -9.42
N SER A 295 11.78 -4.53 -8.89
CA SER A 295 11.08 -5.54 -9.70
C SER A 295 9.96 -4.95 -10.58
N PHE A 296 9.45 -3.77 -10.26
CA PHE A 296 8.43 -3.08 -11.06
C PHE A 296 9.04 -2.20 -12.16
N GLN A 297 9.45 -2.85 -13.25
CA GLN A 297 10.13 -2.19 -14.38
C GLN A 297 9.18 -1.77 -15.52
N GLU A 298 8.14 -2.54 -15.81
CA GLU A 298 7.18 -2.23 -16.87
C GLU A 298 5.77 -2.78 -16.56
N LEU A 299 4.74 -2.10 -17.07
CA LEU A 299 3.40 -2.66 -17.26
C LEU A 299 3.29 -3.13 -18.71
N ARG A 300 3.48 -4.43 -18.93
CA ARG A 300 3.42 -5.06 -20.26
C ARG A 300 2.27 -6.05 -20.38
N ALA A 301 1.32 -5.74 -21.26
CA ALA A 301 0.22 -6.61 -21.64
C ALA A 301 0.50 -7.28 -22.99
N ILE A 302 0.29 -8.60 -23.07
CA ILE A 302 0.46 -9.40 -24.28
C ILE A 302 -0.81 -10.20 -24.63
N ASP A 303 -1.00 -10.52 -25.90
CA ASP A 303 -2.05 -11.45 -26.34
C ASP A 303 -1.64 -12.93 -26.13
N ASN A 304 -2.51 -13.85 -26.57
CA ASN A 304 -2.23 -15.29 -26.49
C ASN A 304 -1.07 -15.76 -27.40
N ASN A 305 -0.68 -14.96 -28.41
CA ASN A 305 0.39 -15.25 -29.36
C ASN A 305 1.71 -14.56 -28.99
N GLY A 306 1.75 -13.81 -27.88
CA GLY A 306 2.92 -13.05 -27.41
C GLY A 306 3.07 -11.66 -28.02
N LYS A 307 2.13 -11.19 -28.84
CA LYS A 307 2.13 -9.82 -29.38
C LYS A 307 1.88 -8.82 -28.24
N VAL A 308 2.69 -7.76 -28.20
CA VAL A 308 2.48 -6.65 -27.26
C VAL A 308 1.20 -5.90 -27.61
N LEU A 309 0.34 -5.73 -26.62
CA LEU A 309 -0.91 -4.98 -26.68
C LEU A 309 -0.77 -3.60 -26.04
N LEU A 310 -0.06 -3.55 -24.92
CA LEU A 310 0.29 -2.33 -24.19
C LEU A 310 1.66 -2.54 -23.54
N GLN A 311 2.50 -1.51 -23.57
CA GLN A 311 3.74 -1.46 -22.81
C GLN A 311 3.90 -0.03 -22.27
N LYS A 312 4.14 0.08 -20.97
CA LYS A 312 4.53 1.31 -20.28
C LYS A 312 5.74 1.01 -19.42
N ASP A 313 6.85 1.68 -19.69
CA ASP A 313 8.05 1.63 -18.86
C ASP A 313 7.77 2.42 -17.56
N GLU A 314 8.01 1.82 -16.41
CA GLU A 314 7.78 2.43 -15.07
C GLU A 314 9.11 2.58 -14.31
N LYS A 315 10.01 1.59 -14.42
CA LYS A 315 11.39 1.58 -13.88
C LYS A 315 11.51 2.16 -12.47
N PHE A 316 10.71 1.65 -11.53
CA PHE A 316 10.75 2.16 -10.16
C PHE A 316 12.07 1.80 -9.47
N ASN A 317 12.49 2.68 -8.56
CA ASN A 317 13.66 2.52 -7.72
C ASN A 317 13.27 2.02 -6.33
N ASN A 318 14.15 1.23 -5.70
CA ASN A 318 13.99 0.81 -4.30
C ASN A 318 13.92 2.05 -3.40
N ASN A 319 12.90 2.11 -2.55
CA ASN A 319 12.68 3.23 -1.65
C ASN A 319 12.84 2.82 -0.18
N SER A 320 13.04 3.82 0.67
CA SER A 320 13.18 3.69 2.13
C SER A 320 12.07 4.45 2.85
N ARG A 321 11.80 3.99 4.06
CA ARG A 321 10.88 4.60 5.01
C ARG A 321 11.55 4.69 6.37
N ILE A 322 11.56 5.88 6.96
CA ILE A 322 12.06 6.13 8.32
C ILE A 322 10.91 6.64 9.16
N ALA A 323 10.66 6.03 10.32
CA ALA A 323 9.59 6.44 11.23
C ALA A 323 10.08 6.53 12.68
N LEU A 324 9.59 7.55 13.39
CA LEU A 324 9.81 7.79 14.82
C LEU A 324 8.47 8.08 15.47
N GLY A 325 8.15 7.33 16.52
CA GLY A 325 6.90 7.41 17.27
C GLY A 325 7.16 7.49 18.77
N VAL A 326 6.19 8.04 19.49
CA VAL A 326 6.15 8.03 20.95
C VAL A 326 4.78 7.57 21.43
N SER A 327 4.77 6.88 22.57
CA SER A 327 3.56 6.50 23.29
C SER A 327 3.66 6.96 24.73
N TYR A 328 2.60 7.60 25.24
CA TYR A 328 2.55 8.16 26.58
C TYR A 328 1.28 7.70 27.31
N ASP A 329 1.46 6.90 28.36
CA ASP A 329 0.39 6.42 29.25
C ASP A 329 0.02 7.54 30.23
N VAL A 330 -1.00 8.33 29.89
CA VAL A 330 -1.51 9.44 30.71
C VAL A 330 -2.03 8.87 32.04
N ILE A 331 -2.89 7.87 31.93
CA ILE A 331 -3.47 7.03 32.98
C ILE A 331 -3.61 5.59 32.43
N GLU A 332 -3.85 4.60 33.29
CA GLU A 332 -4.01 3.19 32.89
C GLU A 332 -5.02 2.98 31.73
N ALA A 333 -6.11 3.75 31.76
CA ALA A 333 -7.15 3.70 30.74
C ALA A 333 -6.82 4.43 29.43
N LEU A 334 -5.81 5.31 29.37
CA LEU A 334 -5.57 6.19 28.22
C LEU A 334 -4.08 6.30 27.87
N THR A 335 -3.73 5.75 26.71
CA THR A 335 -2.42 5.96 26.06
C THR A 335 -2.60 6.94 24.91
N LEU A 336 -1.81 8.02 24.89
CA LEU A 336 -1.69 8.92 23.74
C LEU A 336 -0.47 8.53 22.90
N ARG A 337 -0.56 8.74 21.58
CA ARG A 337 0.53 8.46 20.64
C ARG A 337 0.71 9.63 19.67
N ALA A 338 1.94 9.83 19.25
CA ALA A 338 2.29 10.75 18.18
C ALA A 338 3.41 10.14 17.34
N GLY A 339 3.50 10.53 16.07
CA GLY A 339 4.52 10.01 15.17
C GLY A 339 4.85 10.94 14.02
N ILE A 340 6.07 10.77 13.52
CA ILE A 340 6.55 11.35 12.27
C ILE A 340 7.20 10.25 11.44
N ALA A 341 6.95 10.24 10.14
CA ALA A 341 7.65 9.37 9.20
C ALA A 341 7.99 10.11 7.92
N TYR A 342 9.07 9.68 7.28
CA TYR A 342 9.47 10.09 5.95
C TYR A 342 9.47 8.88 5.01
N ASP A 343 8.74 8.98 3.90
CA ASP A 343 8.69 7.97 2.83
C ASP A 343 9.30 8.56 1.56
N GLU A 344 10.30 7.86 1.01
CA GLU A 344 10.88 8.15 -0.30
C GLU A 344 9.93 7.68 -1.43
N SER A 345 9.87 8.42 -2.53
CA SER A 345 9.18 7.97 -3.75
C SER A 345 9.95 6.85 -4.46
N ALA A 346 9.21 5.96 -5.12
CA ALA A 346 9.75 4.89 -5.97
C ALA A 346 9.80 5.30 -7.45
N SER A 347 8.84 6.12 -7.91
CA SER A 347 8.66 6.53 -9.31
C SER A 347 9.53 7.74 -9.73
N VAL A 348 10.82 7.71 -9.38
CA VAL A 348 11.73 8.86 -9.63
C VAL A 348 12.15 8.98 -11.10
N ALA A 349 12.38 7.86 -11.79
CA ALA A 349 12.95 7.87 -13.15
C ALA A 349 11.90 8.06 -14.27
N HIS A 350 10.70 7.53 -14.07
CA HIS A 350 9.58 7.63 -15.01
C HIS A 350 8.26 7.93 -14.26
N PRO A 351 8.15 9.10 -13.62
CA PRO A 351 6.90 9.53 -12.98
C PRO A 351 5.75 9.57 -14.00
N SER A 352 4.55 9.24 -13.52
CA SER A 352 3.34 9.21 -14.35
C SER A 352 2.15 9.80 -13.60
N ILE A 353 1.33 10.59 -14.30
CA ILE A 353 0.10 11.16 -13.72
C ILE A 353 -0.93 10.08 -13.34
N SER A 354 -0.75 8.85 -13.83
CA SER A 354 -1.60 7.70 -13.47
C SER A 354 -1.21 7.00 -12.16
N ILE A 355 0.01 7.22 -11.66
CA ILE A 355 0.51 6.72 -10.36
C ILE A 355 1.22 7.89 -9.65
N PRO A 356 0.48 8.83 -9.02
CA PRO A 356 1.06 10.05 -8.46
C PRO A 356 1.91 9.77 -7.21
N ASP A 357 3.21 9.58 -7.42
CA ASP A 357 4.20 9.24 -6.40
C ASP A 357 5.19 10.41 -6.17
N THR A 358 5.46 10.66 -4.89
CA THR A 358 6.14 11.87 -4.39
C THR A 358 6.57 11.60 -2.95
N ASP A 359 7.75 12.09 -2.58
CA ASP A 359 8.28 11.98 -1.21
C ASP A 359 7.32 12.61 -0.19
N ARG A 360 7.25 12.01 1.00
CA ARG A 360 6.29 12.41 2.03
C ARG A 360 6.83 12.58 3.40
N THR A 361 6.21 13.52 4.12
CA THR A 361 6.23 13.53 5.59
C THR A 361 4.85 13.23 6.15
N TRP A 362 4.77 12.25 7.04
CA TRP A 362 3.58 11.92 7.83
C TRP A 362 3.65 12.67 9.16
N TYR A 363 2.54 13.25 9.58
CA TYR A 363 2.35 13.77 10.93
C TYR A 363 1.13 13.10 11.54
N THR A 364 1.31 12.37 12.65
CA THR A 364 0.25 11.53 13.20
C THR A 364 0.02 11.77 14.68
N LEU A 365 -1.23 11.60 15.09
CA LEU A 365 -1.69 11.60 16.46
C LEU A 365 -2.63 10.42 16.67
N GLY A 366 -2.67 9.86 17.87
CA GLY A 366 -3.63 8.82 18.22
C GLY A 366 -3.83 8.66 19.72
N ALA A 367 -4.86 7.88 20.07
CA ALA A 367 -5.22 7.54 21.43
C ALA A 367 -5.76 6.11 21.49
N THR A 368 -5.34 5.32 22.48
CA THR A 368 -6.04 4.09 22.90
C THR A 368 -6.80 4.40 24.18
N TYR A 369 -8.11 4.15 24.19
CA TYR A 369 -8.89 4.11 25.43
C TYR A 369 -9.26 2.67 25.78
N ARG A 370 -8.91 2.23 26.99
CA ARG A 370 -9.19 0.89 27.53
C ARG A 370 -10.41 0.98 28.45
N PHE A 371 -11.55 0.55 27.93
CA PHE A 371 -12.80 0.46 28.70
C PHE A 371 -12.75 -0.64 29.76
N THR A 372 -12.05 -1.74 29.45
CA THR A 372 -11.74 -2.82 30.38
C THR A 372 -10.36 -3.41 30.06
N PRO A 373 -9.77 -4.27 30.92
CA PRO A 373 -8.55 -5.03 30.58
C PRO A 373 -8.67 -5.95 29.36
N SER A 374 -9.85 -6.09 28.76
CA SER A 374 -10.12 -6.94 27.58
C SER A 374 -10.85 -6.21 26.44
N LEU A 375 -11.01 -4.89 26.55
CA LEU A 375 -11.70 -4.06 25.54
C LEU A 375 -11.04 -2.69 25.45
N SER A 376 -10.46 -2.41 24.29
CA SER A 376 -9.92 -1.11 23.93
C SER A 376 -10.46 -0.62 22.59
N VAL A 377 -10.39 0.69 22.40
CA VAL A 377 -10.65 1.37 21.13
C VAL A 377 -9.48 2.30 20.86
N ASP A 378 -8.83 2.12 19.72
CA ASP A 378 -7.86 3.08 19.19
C ASP A 378 -8.57 4.08 18.26
N LEU A 379 -8.17 5.34 18.34
CA LEU A 379 -8.51 6.40 17.40
C LEU A 379 -7.20 7.03 16.93
N ALA A 380 -7.09 7.34 15.64
CA ALA A 380 -5.92 8.01 15.09
C ALA A 380 -6.31 9.01 14.00
N TYR A 381 -5.39 9.94 13.76
CA TYR A 381 -5.41 10.89 12.66
C TYR A 381 -4.02 11.01 12.06
N ALA A 382 -3.94 11.04 10.74
CA ALA A 382 -2.71 11.26 10.01
C ALA A 382 -2.93 12.33 8.94
N HIS A 383 -2.04 13.32 8.93
CA HIS A 383 -1.88 14.28 7.86
C HIS A 383 -0.61 13.96 7.08
N LEU A 384 -0.75 13.64 5.80
CA LEU A 384 0.38 13.34 4.93
C LEU A 384 0.64 14.55 4.01
N ARG A 385 1.86 15.07 4.05
CA ARG A 385 2.33 16.14 3.19
C ARG A 385 3.23 15.57 2.10
N GLY A 386 2.71 15.50 0.88
CA GLY A 386 3.50 15.26 -0.33
C GLY A 386 4.32 16.48 -0.74
N SER A 387 5.45 16.23 -1.40
CA SER A 387 6.22 17.24 -2.13
C SER A 387 5.62 17.52 -3.52
N LYS A 388 5.82 18.72 -4.06
CA LYS A 388 5.47 18.99 -5.47
C LYS A 388 6.48 18.30 -6.40
N ASN A 389 5.99 17.66 -7.46
CA ASN A 389 6.81 17.00 -8.46
C ASN A 389 6.46 17.57 -9.85
N GLU A 390 7.47 17.98 -10.62
CA GLU A 390 7.32 18.52 -11.98
C GLU A 390 8.03 17.57 -12.96
N PHE A 391 7.31 17.05 -13.94
CA PHE A 391 7.85 16.08 -14.90
C PHE A 391 7.20 16.17 -16.28
N THR A 392 7.77 15.47 -17.25
CA THR A 392 7.21 15.31 -18.60
C THR A 392 7.01 13.83 -18.89
N GLU A 393 5.75 13.38 -18.89
CA GLU A 393 5.39 12.04 -19.36
C GLU A 393 5.29 12.07 -20.89
N SER A 394 5.93 11.10 -21.57
CA SER A 394 5.90 11.01 -23.03
C SER A 394 5.89 9.56 -23.49
N GLN A 395 5.14 9.28 -24.57
CA GLN A 395 5.03 7.95 -25.16
C GLN A 395 5.08 8.06 -26.68
N ALA A 396 5.96 7.29 -27.31
CA ALA A 396 6.05 7.21 -28.75
C ALA A 396 4.90 6.35 -29.31
N VAL A 397 3.93 6.98 -29.98
CA VAL A 397 2.88 6.26 -30.72
C VAL A 397 3.43 5.91 -32.11
N THR A 398 4.19 4.82 -32.19
CA THR A 398 4.62 4.27 -33.48
C THR A 398 3.38 3.75 -34.22
N ARG A 399 2.95 4.44 -35.28
CA ARG A 399 2.10 3.81 -36.30
C ARG A 399 2.89 2.63 -36.88
N LEU A 400 2.49 1.42 -36.52
CA LEU A 400 2.87 0.24 -37.30
C LEU A 400 2.35 0.46 -38.74
N PRO A 401 3.16 0.13 -39.77
CA PRO A 401 2.82 0.39 -41.17
C PRO A 401 1.58 -0.38 -41.65
#